data_AF-A0AAP5F269-F1
#
_entry.id   AF-A0AAP5F269-F1
#
_cell.length_a   1.000
_cell.length_b   1.000
_cell.length_c   1.000
_cell.angle_alpha   90.00
_cell.angle_beta   90.00
_cell.angle_gamma   90.00
#
_symmetry.space_group_name_H-M   'P 1'
#
loop_
_entity.id
_entity.type
_entity.pdbx_description
1 polymer ?
#
loop_
_entity_poly.entity_id
_entity_poly.type
_entity_poly.pdbx_seq_one_letter_code
_entity_poly.pdbx_strand_id
1 'polypeptide(L)'
;MTIGTLESLTESELFDRAIQEMLKCPGHPKIGAVISKNGLVLSTGFKGELKGVHAERVAIEKLSVDQLNGAKIHTTLEPCVEMSVDQPKKSCCALILESGISTVSIGVLDPNGRIYANGMNSLRDGGINIEVFPLEMRQRIEAVTFPFDDFSKAIGDGKRRIRSVKNGKKFEVQFSMDDHRKISFSISPLSMPLDRIDLVSDNDSVRLAPDITKFGDIPDPMLYQDPSHFARLGVGEIAVIAKANATMALLVKILDISSTDIFIQWEVRDIP
;
A
#
# COMPACT_ATOMS: atom_id res chain seq x y z
N MET A 1 -16.64 -35.51 31.99
CA MET A 1 -16.45 -34.57 30.86
C MET A 1 -15.11 -33.90 31.09
N THR A 2 -14.10 -34.24 30.29
CA THR A 2 -12.79 -33.61 30.33
C THR A 2 -12.94 -32.19 29.84
N ILE A 3 -12.84 -31.23 30.77
CA ILE A 3 -12.71 -29.82 30.44
C ILE A 3 -11.32 -29.72 29.80
N GLY A 4 -11.27 -29.72 28.47
CA GLY A 4 -10.03 -29.46 27.74
C GLY A 4 -9.54 -28.09 28.16
N THR A 5 -8.43 -28.05 28.90
CA THR A 5 -7.70 -26.82 29.17
C THR A 5 -7.37 -26.20 27.82
N LEU A 6 -7.99 -25.04 27.53
CA LEU A 6 -7.58 -24.21 26.41
C LEU A 6 -6.13 -23.83 26.67
N GLU A 7 -5.23 -24.44 25.91
CA GLU A 7 -3.79 -24.22 26.04
C GLU A 7 -3.49 -22.77 25.61
N SER A 8 -2.78 -22.04 26.46
CA SER A 8 -2.35 -20.67 26.17
C SER A 8 -1.30 -20.72 25.07
N LEU A 9 -1.56 -20.05 23.96
CA LEU A 9 -0.62 -19.94 22.87
C LEU A 9 0.51 -18.95 23.20
N THR A 10 1.68 -19.22 22.65
CA THR A 10 2.79 -18.27 22.57
C THR A 10 2.47 -17.15 21.57
N GLU A 11 3.19 -16.02 21.67
CA GLU A 11 3.06 -14.92 20.70
C GLU A 11 3.33 -15.39 19.25
N SER A 12 4.32 -16.25 19.06
CA SER A 12 4.64 -16.79 17.72
C SER A 12 3.48 -17.59 17.14
N GLU A 13 2.81 -18.42 17.94
CA GLU A 13 1.65 -19.20 17.49
C GLU A 13 0.43 -18.31 17.20
N LEU A 14 0.27 -17.22 17.95
CA LEU A 14 -0.76 -16.22 17.66
C LEU A 14 -0.50 -15.48 16.34
N PHE A 15 0.76 -15.15 16.04
CA PHE A 15 1.17 -14.57 14.77
C PHE A 15 0.96 -15.54 13.60
N ASP A 16 1.36 -16.81 13.75
CA ASP A 16 1.09 -17.84 12.75
C ASP A 16 -0.42 -18.02 12.55
N ARG A 17 -1.24 -17.94 13.61
CA ARG A 17 -2.69 -18.00 13.47
C ARG A 17 -3.23 -16.83 12.64
N ALA A 18 -2.73 -15.61 12.84
CA ALA A 18 -3.11 -14.47 12.00
C ALA A 18 -2.73 -14.68 10.52
N ILE A 19 -1.57 -15.29 10.26
CA ILE A 19 -1.16 -15.68 8.90
C ILE A 19 -2.10 -16.75 8.33
N GLN A 20 -2.54 -17.74 9.11
CA GLN A 20 -3.51 -18.73 8.64
C GLN A 20 -4.86 -18.12 8.29
N GLU A 21 -5.34 -17.13 9.05
CA GLU A 21 -6.56 -16.39 8.70
C GLU A 21 -6.36 -15.59 7.41
N MET A 22 -5.22 -14.91 7.26
CA MET A 22 -4.85 -14.18 6.05
C MET A 22 -4.93 -15.06 4.78
N LEU A 23 -4.50 -16.32 4.87
CA LEU A 23 -4.51 -17.25 3.73
C LEU A 23 -5.93 -17.58 3.23
N LYS A 24 -6.96 -17.45 4.07
CA LYS A 24 -8.38 -17.67 3.70
C LYS A 24 -8.97 -16.56 2.84
N CYS A 25 -8.30 -15.42 2.72
CA CYS A 25 -8.78 -14.27 1.94
C CYS A 25 -9.00 -14.63 0.46
N PRO A 26 -10.16 -14.31 -0.13
CA PRO A 26 -10.47 -14.62 -1.54
C PRO A 26 -9.74 -13.71 -2.55
N GLY A 27 -9.07 -12.64 -2.11
CA GLY A 27 -8.35 -11.70 -2.98
C GLY A 27 -7.27 -10.91 -2.25
N HIS A 28 -6.60 -10.01 -2.97
CA HIS A 28 -5.51 -9.18 -2.47
C HIS A 28 -5.95 -7.75 -2.09
N PRO A 29 -5.22 -7.05 -1.22
CA PRO A 29 -4.25 -7.61 -0.27
C PRO A 29 -4.96 -8.61 0.67
N LYS A 30 -4.24 -9.68 1.03
CA LYS A 30 -4.71 -10.67 2.00
C LYS A 30 -4.43 -10.14 3.42
N ILE A 31 -5.43 -10.16 4.30
CA ILE A 31 -5.31 -9.62 5.66
C ILE A 31 -5.98 -10.59 6.62
N GLY A 32 -5.26 -10.98 7.67
CA GLY A 32 -5.76 -11.78 8.78
C GLY A 32 -5.57 -11.04 10.10
N ALA A 33 -6.51 -11.23 11.02
CA ALA A 33 -6.49 -10.66 12.35
C ALA A 33 -6.86 -11.71 13.41
N VAL A 34 -6.19 -11.67 14.55
CA VAL A 34 -6.48 -12.50 15.72
C VAL A 34 -6.53 -11.60 16.94
N ILE A 35 -7.58 -11.70 17.74
CA ILE A 35 -7.68 -11.04 19.04
C ILE A 35 -7.40 -12.09 20.12
N SER A 36 -6.47 -11.78 21.01
CA SER A 36 -6.06 -12.66 22.10
C SER A 36 -6.04 -11.93 23.44
N LYS A 37 -6.18 -12.69 24.53
CA LYS A 37 -6.00 -12.19 25.89
C LYS A 37 -5.38 -13.30 26.74
N ASN A 38 -4.24 -13.02 27.37
CA ASN A 38 -3.48 -13.99 28.16
C ASN A 38 -3.18 -15.28 27.37
N GLY A 39 -2.76 -15.15 26.11
CA GLY A 39 -2.45 -16.27 25.22
C GLY A 39 -3.66 -17.05 24.68
N LEU A 40 -4.88 -16.70 25.09
CA LEU A 40 -6.11 -17.33 24.59
C LEU A 40 -6.65 -16.54 23.40
N VAL A 41 -6.94 -17.23 22.29
CA VAL A 41 -7.62 -16.64 21.14
C VAL A 41 -9.09 -16.40 21.50
N LEU A 42 -9.51 -15.15 21.45
CA LEU A 42 -10.91 -14.75 21.67
C LEU A 42 -11.69 -14.71 20.36
N SER A 43 -11.06 -14.22 19.30
CA SER A 43 -11.70 -14.03 18.00
C SER A 43 -10.67 -14.02 16.88
N THR A 44 -11.12 -14.34 15.67
CA THR A 44 -10.34 -14.25 14.44
C THR A 44 -11.14 -13.54 13.36
N GLY A 45 -10.45 -13.02 12.35
CA GLY A 45 -11.07 -12.44 11.18
C GLY A 45 -10.12 -12.43 9.99
N PHE A 46 -10.69 -12.46 8.78
CA PHE A 46 -9.93 -12.25 7.56
C PHE A 46 -10.70 -11.33 6.60
N LYS A 47 -9.98 -10.62 5.72
CA LYS A 47 -10.59 -9.72 4.75
C LYS A 47 -11.45 -10.52 3.78
N GLY A 48 -12.72 -10.16 3.68
CA GLY A 48 -13.70 -10.85 2.83
C GLY A 48 -14.46 -11.99 3.52
N GLU A 49 -14.24 -12.23 4.83
CA GLU A 49 -15.12 -13.10 5.62
C GLU A 49 -16.57 -12.56 5.60
N LEU A 50 -16.71 -11.24 5.75
CA LEU A 50 -17.93 -10.50 5.48
C LEU A 50 -17.66 -9.55 4.31
N LYS A 51 -18.61 -9.47 3.37
CA LYS A 51 -18.47 -8.66 2.16
C LYS A 51 -18.21 -7.19 2.51
N GLY A 52 -17.10 -6.64 2.03
CA GLY A 52 -16.70 -5.25 2.27
C GLY A 52 -16.06 -4.98 3.64
N VAL A 53 -15.82 -6.00 4.47
CA VAL A 53 -15.32 -5.80 5.84
C VAL A 53 -13.86 -6.22 5.97
N HIS A 54 -13.06 -5.38 6.63
CA HIS A 54 -11.66 -5.65 6.97
C HIS A 54 -11.54 -6.67 8.10
N ALA A 55 -10.41 -7.38 8.14
CA ALA A 55 -10.14 -8.47 9.08
C ALA A 55 -10.27 -8.01 10.55
N GLU A 56 -9.72 -6.85 10.88
CA GLU A 56 -9.71 -6.29 12.23
C GLU A 56 -11.14 -6.02 12.72
N ARG A 57 -11.98 -5.44 11.85
CA ARG A 57 -13.39 -5.20 12.17
C ARG A 57 -14.16 -6.50 12.37
N VAL A 58 -13.95 -7.48 11.49
CA VAL A 58 -14.58 -8.82 11.65
C VAL A 58 -14.20 -9.43 13.00
N ALA A 59 -12.92 -9.36 13.38
CA ALA A 59 -12.46 -9.91 14.66
C ALA A 59 -13.07 -9.17 15.86
N ILE A 60 -13.08 -7.83 15.82
CA ILE A 60 -13.59 -6.97 16.92
C ILE A 60 -15.10 -7.13 17.10
N GLU A 61 -15.89 -7.12 16.01
CA GLU A 61 -17.36 -7.14 16.08
C GLU A 61 -17.93 -8.49 16.55
N LYS A 62 -17.10 -9.54 16.68
CA LYS A 62 -17.47 -10.83 17.29
C LYS A 62 -17.41 -10.84 18.83
N LEU A 63 -16.86 -9.79 19.44
CA LEU A 63 -16.59 -9.74 20.88
C LEU A 63 -17.37 -8.62 21.56
N SER A 64 -17.66 -8.81 22.84
CA SER A 64 -18.17 -7.73 23.69
C SER A 64 -17.06 -6.76 24.10
N VAL A 65 -17.45 -5.55 24.54
CA VAL A 65 -16.51 -4.54 25.07
C VAL A 65 -15.67 -5.11 26.21
N ASP A 66 -16.27 -5.88 27.12
CA ASP A 66 -15.55 -6.49 28.25
C ASP A 66 -14.48 -7.51 27.82
N GLN A 67 -14.74 -8.24 26.73
CA GLN A 67 -13.76 -9.19 26.17
C GLN A 67 -12.59 -8.45 25.50
N LEU A 68 -12.86 -7.32 24.85
CA LEU A 68 -11.87 -6.49 24.14
C LEU A 68 -10.98 -5.68 25.08
N ASN A 69 -11.51 -5.28 26.25
CA ASN A 69 -10.78 -4.45 27.20
C ASN A 69 -9.49 -5.14 27.68
N GLY A 70 -8.33 -4.53 27.42
CA GLY A 70 -7.00 -5.08 27.73
C GLY A 70 -6.60 -6.28 26.87
N ALA A 71 -7.30 -6.57 25.79
CA ALA A 71 -6.92 -7.59 24.83
C ALA A 71 -5.80 -7.09 23.90
N LYS A 72 -5.15 -8.02 23.20
CA LYS A 72 -4.23 -7.75 22.10
C LYS A 72 -4.90 -8.07 20.77
N ILE A 73 -4.58 -7.32 19.72
CA ILE A 73 -4.91 -7.70 18.34
C ILE A 73 -3.63 -7.88 17.53
N HIS A 74 -3.52 -9.00 16.83
CA HIS A 74 -2.43 -9.33 15.93
C HIS A 74 -2.96 -9.29 14.51
N THR A 75 -2.52 -8.31 13.72
CA THR A 75 -2.97 -8.12 12.32
C THR A 75 -1.81 -8.28 11.36
N THR A 76 -2.02 -8.98 10.25
CA THR A 76 -0.95 -9.22 9.27
C THR A 76 -0.59 -7.98 8.46
N LEU A 77 -1.49 -6.99 8.35
CA LEU A 77 -1.27 -5.73 7.65
C LEU A 77 -1.58 -4.54 8.57
N GLU A 78 -0.88 -3.44 8.38
CA GLU A 78 -1.13 -2.18 9.10
C GLU A 78 -2.60 -1.75 9.02
N PRO A 79 -3.26 -1.46 10.16
CA PRO A 79 -4.64 -1.00 10.16
C PRO A 79 -4.82 0.32 9.42
N CYS A 80 -5.88 0.42 8.61
CA CYS A 80 -6.17 1.64 7.87
C CYS A 80 -6.50 2.83 8.79
N VAL A 81 -6.12 4.04 8.35
CA VAL A 81 -6.43 5.32 9.01
C VAL A 81 -7.59 6.08 8.36
N GLU A 82 -7.77 5.93 7.06
CA GLU A 82 -8.86 6.52 6.29
C GLU A 82 -10.03 5.55 6.14
N MET A 83 -11.23 6.09 5.92
CA MET A 83 -12.39 5.31 5.51
C MET A 83 -12.29 4.97 4.01
N SER A 84 -12.52 3.71 3.66
CA SER A 84 -12.67 3.30 2.26
C SER A 84 -14.15 3.28 1.87
N VAL A 85 -14.44 3.32 0.57
CA VAL A 85 -15.80 3.18 0.04
C VAL A 85 -16.44 1.86 0.47
N ASP A 86 -15.62 0.81 0.62
CA ASP A 86 -16.06 -0.52 1.04
C ASP A 86 -16.34 -0.61 2.56
N GLN A 87 -15.86 0.35 3.37
CA GLN A 87 -16.01 0.35 4.83
C GLN A 87 -16.58 1.71 5.33
N PRO A 88 -17.90 1.96 5.21
CA PRO A 88 -18.50 3.29 5.40
C PRO A 88 -18.69 3.71 6.88
N LYS A 89 -18.10 2.99 7.85
CA LYS A 89 -18.30 3.27 9.29
C LYS A 89 -17.14 4.06 9.91
N LYS A 90 -16.07 3.36 10.30
CA LYS A 90 -14.87 3.92 10.92
C LYS A 90 -13.65 3.19 10.38
N SER A 91 -12.51 3.87 10.31
CA SER A 91 -11.23 3.24 10.00
C SER A 91 -10.87 2.18 11.05
N CYS A 92 -10.00 1.24 10.70
CA CYS A 92 -9.59 0.18 11.61
C CYS A 92 -8.83 0.74 12.81
N CYS A 93 -7.99 1.76 12.61
CA CYS A 93 -7.33 2.46 13.72
C CYS A 93 -8.33 3.08 14.70
N ALA A 94 -9.33 3.81 14.21
CA ALA A 94 -10.35 4.41 15.06
C ALA A 94 -11.16 3.35 15.83
N LEU A 95 -11.49 2.24 15.18
CA LEU A 95 -12.19 1.12 15.83
C LEU A 95 -11.36 0.50 16.98
N ILE A 96 -10.07 0.30 16.76
CA ILE A 96 -9.16 -0.27 17.77
C ILE A 96 -8.99 0.68 18.97
N LEU A 97 -8.84 1.99 18.71
CA LEU A 97 -8.70 3.00 19.78
C LEU A 97 -9.94 3.06 20.68
N GLU A 98 -11.13 2.85 20.12
CA GLU A 98 -12.38 2.87 20.86
C GLU A 98 -12.72 1.54 21.55
N SER A 99 -12.06 0.43 21.18
CA SER A 99 -12.44 -0.91 21.65
C SER A 99 -11.84 -1.30 23.00
N GLY A 100 -10.93 -0.50 23.56
CA GLY A 100 -10.21 -0.83 24.79
C GLY A 100 -9.10 -1.89 24.62
N ILE A 101 -8.72 -2.20 23.38
CA ILE A 101 -7.54 -3.03 23.09
C ILE A 101 -6.30 -2.29 23.62
N SER A 102 -5.37 -3.00 24.27
CA SER A 102 -4.17 -2.37 24.84
C SER A 102 -2.94 -2.47 23.94
N THR A 103 -2.90 -3.48 23.07
CA THR A 103 -1.73 -3.80 22.25
C THR A 103 -2.14 -4.20 20.83
N VAL A 104 -1.40 -3.69 19.84
CA VAL A 104 -1.54 -4.09 18.44
C VAL A 104 -0.20 -4.63 17.95
N SER A 105 -0.17 -5.89 17.54
CA SER A 105 0.98 -6.47 16.83
C SER A 105 0.75 -6.36 15.33
N ILE A 106 1.68 -5.75 14.60
CA ILE A 106 1.59 -5.52 13.15
C ILE A 106 2.54 -6.45 12.39
N GLY A 107 2.01 -7.15 11.39
CA GLY A 107 2.79 -7.93 10.44
C GLY A 107 3.64 -7.03 9.55
N VAL A 108 3.07 -6.51 8.47
CA VAL A 108 3.77 -5.58 7.57
C VAL A 108 3.06 -4.24 7.50
N LEU A 109 3.80 -3.18 7.18
CA LEU A 109 3.22 -1.87 6.92
C LEU A 109 2.47 -1.89 5.57
N ASP A 110 1.39 -1.12 5.48
CA ASP A 110 0.61 -1.06 4.25
C ASP A 110 1.35 -0.19 3.23
N PRO A 111 1.71 -0.71 2.04
CA PRO A 111 2.44 0.06 1.05
C PRO A 111 1.62 1.21 0.44
N ASN A 112 0.31 1.23 0.62
CA ASN A 112 -0.50 2.39 0.31
C ASN A 112 -0.03 3.56 1.14
N GLY A 113 0.67 4.52 0.53
CA GLY A 113 1.26 5.61 1.29
C GLY A 113 0.24 6.60 1.92
N ARG A 114 -1.08 6.42 1.74
CA ARG A 114 -2.08 7.07 2.63
C ARG A 114 -2.12 6.42 4.01
N ILE A 115 -1.81 5.14 4.10
CA ILE A 115 -1.84 4.31 5.31
C ILE A 115 -0.43 4.11 5.88
N TYR A 116 0.59 3.93 5.02
CA TYR A 116 1.95 3.58 5.40
C TYR A 116 2.47 4.33 6.62
N ALA A 117 2.74 3.59 7.70
CA ALA A 117 3.16 4.07 9.02
C ALA A 117 2.17 5.01 9.74
N ASN A 118 1.19 5.59 9.05
CA ASN A 118 0.18 6.45 9.67
C ASN A 118 -0.73 5.66 10.61
N GLY A 119 -1.06 4.40 10.28
CA GLY A 119 -1.87 3.54 11.14
C GLY A 119 -1.14 3.19 12.43
N MET A 120 0.10 2.72 12.29
CA MET A 120 0.97 2.43 13.42
C MET A 120 1.19 3.68 14.30
N ASN A 121 1.46 4.84 13.70
CA ASN A 121 1.67 6.10 14.42
C ASN A 121 0.39 6.54 15.14
N SER A 122 -0.76 6.54 14.46
CA SER A 122 -2.04 6.92 15.05
C SER A 122 -2.42 6.05 16.25
N LEU A 123 -2.15 4.75 16.20
CA LEU A 123 -2.39 3.83 17.31
C LEU A 123 -1.44 4.12 18.48
N ARG A 124 -0.15 4.29 18.20
CA ARG A 124 0.85 4.62 19.23
C ARG A 124 0.53 5.94 19.92
N ASP A 125 0.19 6.97 19.17
CA ASP A 125 -0.13 8.31 19.69
C ASP A 125 -1.44 8.29 20.48
N GLY A 126 -2.35 7.36 20.16
CA GLY A 126 -3.56 7.06 20.94
C GLY A 126 -3.34 6.17 22.18
N GLY A 127 -2.08 5.87 22.54
CA GLY A 127 -1.73 5.13 23.76
C GLY A 127 -1.74 3.61 23.64
N ILE A 128 -1.85 3.07 22.43
CA ILE A 128 -1.78 1.62 22.18
C ILE A 128 -0.31 1.18 22.15
N ASN A 129 0.01 0.06 22.82
CA ASN A 129 1.32 -0.55 22.70
C ASN A 129 1.48 -1.21 21.33
N ILE A 130 2.56 -0.89 20.61
CA ILE A 130 2.83 -1.45 19.29
C ILE A 130 3.90 -2.54 19.39
N GLU A 131 3.55 -3.71 18.87
CA GLU A 131 4.47 -4.83 18.66
C GLU A 131 4.57 -5.14 17.16
N VAL A 132 5.61 -5.87 16.75
CA VAL A 132 5.80 -6.27 15.35
C VAL A 132 6.10 -7.75 15.24
N PHE A 133 5.65 -8.35 14.15
CA PHE A 133 5.92 -9.76 13.89
C PHE A 133 7.43 -9.99 13.64
N PRO A 134 7.97 -11.19 13.92
CA PRO A 134 9.33 -11.56 13.58
C PRO A 134 9.62 -11.36 12.08
N LEU A 135 10.86 -11.00 11.73
CA LEU A 135 11.26 -10.65 10.36
C LEU A 135 10.87 -11.73 9.33
N GLU A 136 11.08 -13.00 9.65
CA GLU A 136 10.75 -14.13 8.77
C GLU A 136 9.25 -14.19 8.47
N MET A 137 8.40 -14.00 9.48
CA MET A 137 6.95 -13.97 9.32
C MET A 137 6.51 -12.77 8.48
N ARG A 138 7.15 -11.61 8.67
CA ARG A 138 6.88 -10.41 7.86
C ARG A 138 7.21 -10.63 6.38
N GLN A 139 8.33 -11.27 6.08
CA GLN A 139 8.70 -11.64 4.72
C GLN A 139 7.69 -12.62 4.09
N ARG A 140 7.22 -13.61 4.85
CA ARG A 140 6.16 -14.54 4.41
C ARG A 140 4.85 -13.81 4.12
N ILE A 141 4.44 -12.88 4.99
CA ILE A 141 3.24 -12.06 4.81
C ILE A 141 3.37 -11.20 3.54
N GLU A 142 4.49 -10.50 3.36
CA GLU A 142 4.73 -9.63 2.21
C GLU A 142 4.66 -10.41 0.89
N ALA A 143 5.36 -11.54 0.81
CA ALA A 143 5.41 -12.39 -0.40
C ALA A 143 4.02 -12.92 -0.82
N VAL A 144 3.14 -13.19 0.14
CA VAL A 144 1.79 -13.73 -0.13
C VAL A 144 0.75 -12.64 -0.31
N THR A 145 0.86 -11.54 0.43
CA THR A 145 -0.10 -10.43 0.39
C THR A 145 0.08 -9.61 -0.88
N PHE A 146 1.33 -9.44 -1.29
CA PHE A 146 1.72 -8.62 -2.42
C PHE A 146 2.55 -9.42 -3.44
N PRO A 147 2.00 -10.53 -4.00
CA PRO A 147 2.74 -11.42 -4.88
C PRO A 147 3.19 -10.74 -6.20
N PHE A 148 2.64 -9.57 -6.50
CA PHE A 148 2.99 -8.74 -7.65
C PHE A 148 3.68 -7.42 -7.27
N ASP A 149 3.85 -7.09 -5.98
CA ASP A 149 4.57 -5.88 -5.59
C ASP A 149 6.07 -6.14 -5.46
N ASP A 150 6.68 -6.48 -6.59
CA ASP A 150 7.88 -5.72 -6.88
C ASP A 150 7.40 -4.27 -7.02
N PHE A 151 7.57 -3.43 -5.99
CA PHE A 151 7.08 -2.05 -6.04
C PHE A 151 7.72 -1.23 -7.17
N SER A 152 8.76 -1.77 -7.83
CA SER A 152 9.33 -1.25 -9.06
C SER A 152 8.63 -1.74 -10.32
N LYS A 153 7.56 -2.53 -10.26
CA LYS A 153 6.86 -3.06 -11.43
C LYS A 153 5.36 -2.78 -11.38
N ALA A 154 4.77 -2.56 -12.55
CA ALA A 154 3.35 -2.40 -12.76
C ALA A 154 2.93 -2.92 -14.15
N ILE A 155 1.64 -3.20 -14.32
CA ILE A 155 1.04 -3.65 -15.58
C ILE A 155 -0.19 -2.78 -15.85
N GLY A 156 -0.28 -2.19 -17.04
CA GLY A 156 -1.36 -1.29 -17.42
C GLY A 156 -1.34 0.05 -16.68
N ASP A 157 -2.48 0.73 -16.66
CA ASP A 157 -2.67 2.01 -15.97
C ASP A 157 -2.66 1.84 -14.45
N GLY A 158 -2.32 2.91 -13.73
CA GLY A 158 -2.36 2.81 -12.28
C GLY A 158 -2.00 4.07 -11.51
N LYS A 159 -1.99 3.91 -10.20
CA LYS A 159 -1.59 4.92 -9.22
C LYS A 159 -0.73 4.26 -8.16
N ARG A 160 0.27 4.98 -7.66
CA ARG A 160 1.15 4.46 -6.60
C ARG A 160 1.72 5.59 -5.78
N ARG A 161 1.74 5.41 -4.47
CA ARG A 161 2.51 6.28 -3.59
C ARG A 161 3.89 5.66 -3.37
N ILE A 162 4.91 6.50 -3.48
CA ILE A 162 6.32 6.12 -3.55
C ILE A 162 7.06 6.83 -2.44
N ARG A 163 7.77 6.09 -1.60
CA ARG A 163 8.59 6.71 -0.56
C ARG A 163 9.70 7.55 -1.19
N SER A 164 9.84 8.77 -0.69
CA SER A 164 10.93 9.68 -1.00
C SER A 164 12.21 9.14 -0.36
N VAL A 165 12.95 8.31 -1.09
CA VAL A 165 14.27 7.79 -0.69
C VAL A 165 15.35 8.53 -1.46
N LYS A 166 16.46 8.85 -0.78
CA LYS A 166 17.56 9.68 -1.34
C LYS A 166 18.13 9.17 -2.67
N ASN A 167 18.06 7.87 -2.92
CA ASN A 167 18.66 7.24 -4.11
C ASN A 167 17.69 7.14 -5.30
N GLY A 168 16.49 7.73 -5.18
CA GLY A 168 15.40 7.54 -6.12
C GLY A 168 14.87 6.11 -6.14
N LYS A 169 13.73 5.91 -6.80
CA LYS A 169 13.13 4.58 -6.96
C LYS A 169 12.89 4.31 -8.44
N LYS A 170 13.38 3.18 -8.91
CA LYS A 170 13.16 2.67 -10.27
C LYS A 170 11.80 2.00 -10.37
N PHE A 171 11.20 2.11 -11.54
CA PHE A 171 9.92 1.57 -11.96
C PHE A 171 10.04 1.01 -13.37
N GLU A 172 9.25 -0.02 -13.67
CA GLU A 172 9.04 -0.67 -14.95
C GLU A 172 7.53 -0.88 -15.10
N VAL A 173 6.93 -0.31 -16.13
CA VAL A 173 5.51 -0.47 -16.44
C VAL A 173 5.38 -1.25 -17.72
N GLN A 174 4.74 -2.41 -17.64
CA GLN A 174 4.36 -3.23 -18.79
C GLN A 174 2.99 -2.78 -19.31
N PHE A 175 2.79 -2.83 -20.63
CA PHE A 175 1.57 -2.36 -21.27
C PHE A 175 0.30 -3.09 -20.79
N SER A 176 0.28 -4.42 -20.87
CA SER A 176 -0.83 -5.24 -20.35
C SER A 176 -0.35 -6.64 -19.98
N MET A 177 -1.23 -7.52 -19.49
CA MET A 177 -0.83 -8.91 -19.19
C MET A 177 -0.36 -9.66 -20.44
N ASP A 178 -0.99 -9.39 -21.58
CA ASP A 178 -0.74 -10.07 -22.86
C ASP A 178 0.26 -9.30 -23.76
N ASP A 179 0.52 -8.03 -23.43
CA ASP A 179 1.48 -7.17 -24.14
C ASP A 179 2.71 -6.90 -23.28
N HIS A 180 3.85 -7.45 -23.69
CA HIS A 180 5.11 -7.40 -22.95
C HIS A 180 5.96 -6.15 -23.22
N ARG A 181 5.48 -5.18 -24.00
CA ARG A 181 6.18 -3.89 -24.14
C ARG A 181 6.25 -3.20 -22.78
N LYS A 182 7.41 -2.61 -22.48
CA LYS A 182 7.74 -2.06 -21.15
C LYS A 182 8.45 -0.73 -21.26
N ILE A 183 8.18 0.16 -20.31
CA ILE A 183 8.92 1.41 -20.10
C ILE A 183 9.43 1.45 -18.67
N SER A 184 10.72 1.76 -18.51
CA SER A 184 11.35 1.93 -17.21
C SER A 184 11.68 3.39 -16.95
N PHE A 185 11.47 3.83 -15.71
CA PHE A 185 11.79 5.18 -15.26
C PHE A 185 12.19 5.19 -13.80
N SER A 186 12.78 6.27 -13.33
CA SER A 186 13.06 6.48 -11.91
C SER A 186 12.57 7.84 -11.46
N ILE A 187 12.08 7.90 -10.22
CA ILE A 187 11.73 9.16 -9.58
C ILE A 187 12.72 9.40 -8.45
N SER A 188 13.33 10.58 -8.47
CA SER A 188 14.28 11.02 -7.45
C SER A 188 13.80 12.31 -6.80
N PRO A 189 13.62 12.35 -5.47
CA PRO A 189 13.40 13.59 -4.75
C PRO A 189 14.72 14.38 -4.74
N LEU A 190 14.69 15.62 -5.19
CA LEU A 190 15.82 16.52 -4.97
C LEU A 190 15.80 17.04 -3.53
N SER A 191 16.98 17.36 -3.01
CA SER A 191 17.13 18.17 -1.80
C SER A 191 16.42 19.51 -1.95
N MET A 192 15.83 20.00 -0.85
CA MET A 192 14.83 21.07 -0.75
C MET A 192 14.91 22.27 -1.71
N PRO A 193 13.73 22.86 -2.07
CA PRO A 193 12.40 22.50 -1.58
C PRO A 193 11.86 21.21 -2.22
N LEU A 194 11.12 20.42 -1.42
CA LEU A 194 10.46 19.17 -1.82
C LEU A 194 9.15 19.46 -2.59
N ASP A 195 9.17 20.44 -3.50
CA ASP A 195 8.02 20.83 -4.31
C ASP A 195 8.07 20.22 -5.72
N ARG A 196 9.23 19.69 -6.11
CA ARG A 196 9.45 19.04 -7.41
C ARG A 196 10.27 17.77 -7.29
N ILE A 197 10.05 16.85 -8.24
CA ILE A 197 10.79 15.60 -8.38
C ILE A 197 11.42 15.54 -9.76
N ASP A 198 12.56 14.86 -9.88
CA ASP A 198 13.13 14.53 -11.18
C ASP A 198 12.62 13.14 -11.59
N LEU A 199 11.88 13.09 -12.68
CA LEU A 199 11.54 11.86 -13.38
C LEU A 199 12.59 11.62 -14.46
N VAL A 200 13.26 10.49 -14.40
CA VAL A 200 14.38 10.13 -15.29
C VAL A 200 14.05 8.84 -16.03
N SER A 201 14.34 8.78 -17.32
CA SER A 201 14.25 7.57 -18.13
C SER A 201 15.43 7.53 -19.12
N ASP A 202 15.31 6.75 -20.19
CA ASP A 202 16.33 6.67 -21.24
C ASP A 202 16.56 8.04 -21.90
N ASN A 203 17.74 8.24 -22.47
CA ASN A 203 18.04 9.45 -23.24
C ASN A 203 17.00 9.69 -24.35
N ASP A 204 16.66 10.95 -24.54
CA ASP A 204 15.73 11.43 -25.58
C ASP A 204 14.35 10.73 -25.55
N SER A 205 13.89 10.35 -24.35
CA SER A 205 12.60 9.68 -24.18
C SER A 205 11.59 10.46 -23.34
N VAL A 206 12.05 11.40 -22.49
CA VAL A 206 11.19 12.11 -21.56
C VAL A 206 10.84 13.49 -22.10
N ARG A 207 9.55 13.83 -22.10
CA ARG A 207 9.01 15.14 -22.47
C ARG A 207 8.11 15.66 -21.36
N LEU A 208 8.11 16.97 -21.14
CA LEU A 208 7.13 17.62 -20.25
C LEU A 208 5.88 17.98 -21.07
N ALA A 209 4.70 17.76 -20.51
CA ALA A 209 3.44 18.27 -21.05
C ALA A 209 3.08 19.61 -20.36
N PRO A 210 3.46 20.76 -20.93
CA PRO A 210 3.25 22.06 -20.28
C PRO A 210 1.75 22.37 -20.16
N ASP A 211 1.35 22.93 -19.03
CA ASP A 211 -0.02 23.42 -18.74
C ASP A 211 -1.16 22.40 -18.86
N ILE A 212 -0.84 21.12 -19.04
CA ILE A 212 -1.81 20.02 -19.08
C ILE A 212 -1.82 19.26 -17.76
N THR A 213 -3.01 19.05 -17.19
CA THR A 213 -3.18 18.36 -15.91
C THR A 213 -4.01 17.07 -16.01
N LYS A 214 -4.59 16.76 -17.18
CA LYS A 214 -5.35 15.52 -17.40
C LYS A 214 -4.76 14.77 -18.59
N PHE A 215 -4.65 13.45 -18.48
CA PHE A 215 -4.14 12.63 -19.57
C PHE A 215 -5.00 12.75 -20.83
N GLY A 216 -6.33 12.81 -20.69
CA GLY A 216 -7.25 12.93 -21.84
C GLY A 216 -7.09 14.21 -22.67
N ASP A 217 -6.45 15.25 -22.13
CA ASP A 217 -6.20 16.51 -22.85
C ASP A 217 -4.92 16.42 -23.71
N ILE A 218 -4.19 15.30 -23.66
CA ILE A 218 -3.06 14.99 -24.52
C ILE A 218 -3.59 14.11 -25.66
N PRO A 219 -3.80 14.61 -26.89
CA PRO A 219 -4.35 13.79 -27.97
C PRO A 219 -3.31 12.81 -28.54
N ASP A 220 -2.04 13.24 -28.60
CA ASP A 220 -0.91 12.47 -29.10
C ASP A 220 0.27 12.57 -28.12
N PRO A 221 0.74 11.45 -27.54
CA PRO A 221 1.92 11.45 -26.66
C PRO A 221 3.20 11.98 -27.32
N MET A 222 3.33 11.90 -28.65
CA MET A 222 4.49 12.34 -29.40
C MET A 222 4.44 13.82 -29.82
N LEU A 223 3.38 14.54 -29.45
CA LEU A 223 3.17 15.95 -29.81
C LEU A 223 4.25 16.89 -29.26
N TYR A 224 4.77 16.61 -28.06
CA TYR A 224 5.70 17.50 -27.39
C TYR A 224 7.12 17.42 -27.99
N GLN A 225 7.74 18.59 -28.18
CA GLN A 225 9.10 18.72 -28.71
C GLN A 225 10.14 18.64 -27.57
N ASP A 226 11.42 18.64 -27.93
CA ASP A 226 12.56 18.67 -26.98
C ASP A 226 12.63 17.50 -25.99
N PRO A 227 12.80 16.25 -26.49
CA PRO A 227 13.00 15.12 -25.60
C PRO A 227 14.30 15.25 -24.81
N SER A 228 14.28 14.74 -23.59
CA SER A 228 15.41 14.72 -22.65
C SER A 228 15.53 13.33 -22.01
N HIS A 229 16.56 13.15 -21.18
CA HIS A 229 16.70 12.00 -20.29
C HIS A 229 15.91 12.17 -18.98
N PHE A 230 15.44 13.39 -18.67
CA PHE A 230 14.64 13.68 -17.49
C PHE A 230 13.66 14.84 -17.69
N ALA A 231 12.63 14.88 -16.85
CA ALA A 231 11.74 16.02 -16.66
C ALA A 231 11.58 16.30 -15.16
N ARG A 232 11.54 17.58 -14.81
CA ARG A 232 11.25 18.02 -13.45
C ARG A 232 9.76 18.31 -13.29
N LEU A 233 9.12 17.64 -12.34
CA LEU A 233 7.67 17.67 -12.16
C LEU A 233 7.29 18.16 -10.77
N GLY A 234 6.38 19.13 -10.70
CA GLY A 234 5.62 19.50 -9.51
C GLY A 234 4.24 18.84 -9.49
N VAL A 235 3.49 19.08 -8.41
CA VAL A 235 2.13 18.55 -8.25
C VAL A 235 1.23 19.03 -9.38
N GLY A 236 0.56 18.09 -10.05
CA GLY A 236 -0.35 18.34 -11.18
C GLY A 236 0.29 18.19 -12.55
N GLU A 237 1.62 18.29 -12.66
CA GLU A 237 2.35 18.22 -13.94
C GLU A 237 2.46 16.78 -14.46
N ILE A 238 2.59 16.66 -15.78
CA ILE A 238 2.65 15.39 -16.50
C ILE A 238 3.94 15.32 -17.31
N ALA A 239 4.66 14.19 -17.19
CA ALA A 239 5.69 13.80 -18.15
C ALA A 239 5.17 12.71 -19.08
N VAL A 240 5.64 12.73 -20.32
CA VAL A 240 5.46 11.66 -21.30
C VAL A 240 6.80 10.97 -21.52
N ILE A 241 6.81 9.64 -21.46
CA ILE A 241 7.98 8.82 -21.69
C ILE A 241 7.74 7.98 -22.94
N ALA A 242 8.50 8.26 -24.00
CA ALA A 242 8.46 7.56 -25.28
C ALA A 242 9.71 7.90 -26.12
N LYS A 243 10.40 6.88 -26.66
CA LYS A 243 11.45 7.11 -27.67
C LYS A 243 10.83 7.52 -29.01
N ALA A 244 11.62 8.14 -29.89
CA ALA A 244 11.17 8.58 -31.21
C ALA A 244 10.55 7.47 -32.08
N ASN A 245 10.98 6.21 -31.89
CA ASN A 245 10.50 5.03 -32.59
C ASN A 245 9.74 4.05 -31.69
N ALA A 246 9.28 4.51 -30.53
CA ALA A 246 8.52 3.66 -29.61
C ALA A 246 7.12 3.39 -30.18
N THR A 247 6.59 2.21 -29.91
CA THR A 247 5.20 1.84 -30.22
C THR A 247 4.28 2.04 -29.01
N MET A 248 4.84 2.36 -27.84
CA MET A 248 4.08 2.71 -26.64
C MET A 248 4.63 3.98 -25.98
N ALA A 249 3.75 4.71 -25.32
CA ALA A 249 4.08 5.81 -24.43
C ALA A 249 3.62 5.51 -23.00
N LEU A 250 4.32 6.08 -22.03
CA LEU A 250 3.89 6.12 -20.63
C LEU A 250 3.71 7.57 -20.20
N LEU A 251 2.49 7.94 -19.84
CA LEU A 251 2.19 9.25 -19.25
C LEU A 251 2.28 9.11 -17.74
N VAL A 252 3.01 10.00 -17.06
CA VAL A 252 3.19 9.97 -15.61
C VAL A 252 2.84 11.34 -15.03
N LYS A 253 1.88 11.37 -14.10
CA LYS A 253 1.42 12.57 -13.39
C LYS A 253 1.80 12.53 -11.92
N ILE A 254 2.23 13.66 -11.38
CA ILE A 254 2.39 13.83 -9.92
C ILE A 254 1.07 14.29 -9.31
N LEU A 255 0.55 13.51 -8.37
CA LEU A 255 -0.69 13.81 -7.64
C LEU A 255 -0.43 14.55 -6.33
N ASP A 256 0.69 14.25 -5.66
CA ASP A 256 1.05 14.84 -4.36
C ASP A 256 2.55 14.64 -4.08
N ILE A 257 3.17 15.56 -3.35
CA ILE A 257 4.56 15.46 -2.88
C ILE A 257 4.58 15.86 -1.41
N SER A 258 5.11 14.98 -0.56
CA SER A 258 5.30 15.21 0.87
C SER A 258 6.76 14.99 1.27
N SER A 259 7.07 15.26 2.54
CA SER A 259 8.40 14.98 3.10
C SER A 259 8.81 13.52 3.05
N THR A 260 7.85 12.60 2.96
CA THR A 260 8.09 11.16 3.05
C THR A 260 7.69 10.42 1.78
N ASP A 261 6.86 11.01 0.92
CA ASP A 261 6.17 10.31 -0.14
C ASP A 261 5.93 11.17 -1.39
N ILE A 262 5.82 10.49 -2.53
CA ILE A 262 5.47 11.05 -3.84
C ILE A 262 4.31 10.21 -4.36
N PHE A 263 3.15 10.81 -4.58
CA PHE A 263 2.00 10.12 -5.14
C PHE A 263 1.94 10.33 -6.65
N ILE A 264 1.96 9.24 -7.41
CA ILE A 264 1.90 9.29 -8.87
C ILE A 264 0.70 8.57 -9.43
N GLN A 265 0.32 8.96 -10.64
CA GLN A 265 -0.58 8.25 -11.53
C GLN A 265 0.13 8.03 -12.86
N TRP A 266 -0.14 6.93 -13.55
CA TRP A 266 0.30 6.72 -14.92
C TRP A 266 -0.79 6.14 -15.81
N GLU A 267 -0.60 6.31 -17.11
CA GLU A 267 -1.43 5.76 -18.18
C GLU A 267 -0.51 5.24 -19.30
N VAL A 268 -0.75 4.01 -19.74
CA VAL A 268 -0.08 3.42 -20.90
C VAL A 268 -0.87 3.75 -22.17
N ARG A 269 -0.16 4.08 -23.26
CA ARG A 269 -0.78 4.38 -24.55
C ARG A 269 -0.04 3.75 -25.70
N ASP A 270 -0.79 3.38 -26.72
CA ASP A 270 -0.19 3.07 -28.01
C ASP A 270 0.27 4.35 -28.70
N ILE A 271 1.38 4.23 -29.43
CA ILE A 271 1.83 5.21 -30.41
C ILE A 271 1.59 4.55 -31.78
N PRO A 272 0.74 5.15 -32.63
CA PRO A 272 0.43 4.62 -33.95
C PRO A 272 1.64 4.59 -34.90
#